data_AF-A0A7X0NSX2-F1
#
_entry.id   AF-A0A7X0NSX2-F1
#
_cell.length_a   1.000
_cell.length_b   1.000
_cell.length_c   1.000
_cell.angle_alpha   90.00
_cell.angle_beta   90.00
_cell.angle_gamma   90.00
#
_symmetry.space_group_name_H-M   'P 1'
#
loop_
_entity.id
_entity.type
_entity.pdbx_description
1 polymer ?
#
loop_
_entity_poly.entity_id
_entity_poly.type
_entity_poly.pdbx_seq_one_letter_code
_entity_poly.pdbx_strand_id
1 'polypeptide(L)'
;MATVISWAVPAGRGELVVELCPWFLLRTTGLPVALLDGLGHPDLRRLSERLLAAERRLAAERRCFERLAGPMRGSVLRLAPERRAQARRCVRSVRAGMPLTGDELGLLESLGLGEWARRWQSAVVVAGAARVAARSAYAAARLVTRRKVAEAYDDESVRQAAFLADPGFYQAIVRHPLARRPGDGTARRSRLLTAAAHRQLRRLTVGGQGGPVLYARFEPHGGGALRVGEPGPQRVVVEVGDWLARHLGDASRAEELRARYASTPWPQRVQHYEAARLAALDPADAAPDLVEGRGSQEDGTRDGGEAPVLGRRAGAQGRPHPHGWAGRGGGWGPQRHDVFREERSSPYSERVTIGGEALAGLREALTVVLPLWHLATLLDGEPARASALATTLAGLAAEAPGGQDAIRLTAQDVARATAGLWDLVQDRPGGLHLPGPELMAVGPRLGEAAWLLCGLRDDCRPLYEGLHARLHSAPSTLRDALPAPGPAATALPAPGPAATRPQPPPEIDLGAHTPRILIDDLIYQRARWRVHLPRERGADAFDRWLAIHRLRRERSLPRHVFVHHPAGPRPCYVDFCDPFAVEELARQEPAEVLITEMLPVPGQLWWRVDGREQCAELRLGCVVRPAAR
;
A
#
# COMPACT_ATOMS: atom_id res chain seq x y z
N MET A 1 9.32 -37.24 -14.32
CA MET A 1 8.14 -36.68 -13.63
C MET A 1 8.64 -35.86 -12.46
N ALA A 2 8.06 -34.69 -12.20
CA ALA A 2 8.46 -33.89 -11.05
C ALA A 2 8.02 -34.62 -9.76
N THR A 3 8.95 -34.80 -8.82
CA THR A 3 8.66 -35.46 -7.54
C THR A 3 7.70 -34.59 -6.74
N VAL A 4 6.52 -35.14 -6.39
CA VAL A 4 5.59 -34.49 -5.47
C VAL A 4 6.27 -34.32 -4.12
N ILE A 5 6.21 -33.12 -3.55
CA ILE A 5 6.78 -32.82 -2.24
C ILE A 5 5.68 -33.03 -1.22
N SER A 6 5.83 -34.05 -0.37
CA SER A 6 4.82 -34.38 0.63
C SER A 6 5.42 -34.58 2.01
N TRP A 7 4.67 -34.16 3.04
CA TRP A 7 5.01 -34.36 4.44
C TRP A 7 3.73 -34.37 5.30
N ALA A 8 3.82 -34.94 6.50
CA ALA A 8 2.77 -34.91 7.49
C ALA A 8 2.98 -33.75 8.47
N VAL A 9 1.89 -33.14 8.92
CA VAL A 9 1.88 -32.06 9.92
C VAL A 9 0.85 -32.38 11.02
N PRO A 10 1.21 -32.24 12.31
CA PRO A 10 0.26 -32.43 13.40
C PRO A 10 -0.92 -31.45 13.31
N ALA A 11 -2.14 -31.96 13.51
CA ALA A 11 -3.36 -31.14 13.52
C ALA A 11 -4.44 -31.78 14.40
N GLY A 12 -4.81 -31.08 15.47
CA GLY A 12 -5.76 -31.62 16.45
C GLY A 12 -5.27 -32.95 17.04
N ARG A 13 -6.08 -34.01 16.91
CA ARG A 13 -5.76 -35.37 17.37
C ARG A 13 -5.10 -36.26 16.31
N GLY A 14 -4.87 -35.74 15.11
CA GLY A 14 -4.32 -36.50 13.98
C GLY A 14 -3.24 -35.74 13.23
N GLU A 15 -3.07 -36.11 11.98
CA GLU A 15 -2.12 -35.48 11.06
C GLU A 15 -2.82 -35.05 9.79
N LEU A 16 -2.35 -33.95 9.19
CA LEU A 16 -2.65 -33.58 7.82
C LEU A 16 -1.46 -33.99 6.95
N VAL A 17 -1.74 -34.61 5.81
CA VAL A 17 -0.79 -34.78 4.73
C VAL A 17 -0.87 -33.56 3.84
N VAL A 18 0.27 -32.89 3.69
CA VAL A 18 0.45 -31.78 2.76
C VAL A 18 1.12 -32.31 1.51
N GLU A 19 0.59 -31.96 0.35
CA GLU A 19 1.18 -32.22 -0.96
C GLU A 19 1.37 -30.89 -1.68
N LEU A 20 2.62 -30.45 -1.81
CA LEU A 20 2.98 -29.21 -2.47
C LEU A 20 3.23 -29.47 -3.97
N CYS A 21 2.59 -28.67 -4.82
CA CYS A 21 2.80 -28.71 -6.25
C CYS A 21 4.26 -28.36 -6.57
N PRO A 22 4.92 -29.11 -7.47
CA PRO A 22 6.32 -28.89 -7.79
C PRO A 22 6.56 -27.56 -8.51
N TRP A 23 5.55 -27.06 -9.23
CA TRP A 23 5.55 -25.73 -9.85
C TRP A 23 4.82 -24.74 -8.97
N PHE A 24 5.27 -23.49 -9.00
CA PHE A 24 4.61 -22.37 -8.35
C PHE A 24 4.76 -21.11 -9.20
N LEU A 25 3.93 -20.11 -8.92
CA LEU A 25 3.98 -18.84 -9.61
C LEU A 25 4.74 -17.83 -8.74
N LEU A 26 5.78 -17.23 -9.31
CA LEU A 26 6.47 -16.09 -8.71
C LEU A 26 5.96 -14.83 -9.39
N ARG A 27 5.25 -14.01 -8.63
CA ARG A 27 4.75 -12.72 -9.10
C ARG A 27 5.73 -11.64 -8.72
N THR A 28 6.17 -10.88 -9.71
CA THR A 28 7.14 -9.80 -9.51
C THR A 28 6.51 -8.46 -9.87
N THR A 29 7.10 -7.36 -9.40
CA THR A 29 6.73 -6.01 -9.86
C THR A 29 7.22 -5.72 -11.27
N GLY A 30 8.22 -6.47 -11.78
CA GLY A 30 8.85 -6.23 -13.08
C GLY A 30 9.70 -4.97 -13.15
N LEU A 31 9.56 -4.08 -12.16
CA LEU A 31 10.30 -2.85 -12.01
C LEU A 31 11.14 -2.90 -10.72
N PRO A 32 12.38 -2.41 -10.76
CA PRO A 32 13.25 -2.42 -9.59
C PRO A 32 12.78 -1.42 -8.54
N VAL A 33 12.89 -1.80 -7.27
CA VAL A 33 12.53 -0.93 -6.14
C VAL A 33 13.40 0.33 -6.09
N ALA A 34 14.60 0.27 -6.67
CA ALA A 34 15.53 1.38 -6.81
C ALA A 34 14.96 2.57 -7.61
N LEU A 35 13.87 2.40 -8.37
CA LEU A 35 13.14 3.52 -8.97
C LEU A 35 12.50 4.46 -7.94
N LEU A 36 12.39 4.01 -6.69
CA LEU A 36 11.96 4.82 -5.56
C LEU A 36 13.12 5.51 -4.85
N ASP A 37 14.36 5.20 -5.21
CA ASP A 37 15.54 5.84 -4.64
C ASP A 37 15.56 7.33 -4.99
N GLY A 38 15.82 8.15 -3.98
CA GLY A 38 15.80 9.60 -4.11
C GLY A 38 14.41 10.24 -4.14
N LEU A 39 13.31 9.46 -4.10
CA LEU A 39 12.00 10.00 -3.74
C LEU A 39 11.95 10.35 -2.25
N GLY A 40 12.53 9.48 -1.42
CA GLY A 40 12.73 9.69 0.00
C GLY A 40 13.98 10.51 0.31
N HIS A 41 13.87 11.47 1.22
CA HIS A 41 14.96 12.38 1.62
C HIS A 41 15.34 12.15 3.09
N PRO A 42 16.44 11.45 3.39
CA PRO A 42 16.83 11.11 4.77
C PRO A 42 16.96 12.34 5.69
N ASP A 43 17.41 13.47 5.15
CA ASP A 43 17.52 14.73 5.88
C ASP A 43 16.16 15.24 6.38
N LEU A 44 15.06 14.99 5.66
CA LEU A 44 13.73 15.37 6.10
C LEU A 44 13.32 14.67 7.39
N ARG A 45 13.65 13.39 7.52
CA ARG A 45 13.38 12.64 8.75
C ARG A 45 14.18 13.22 9.92
N ARG A 46 15.47 13.45 9.74
CA ARG A 46 16.33 14.05 10.78
C ARG A 46 15.81 15.43 11.19
N LEU A 47 15.43 16.27 10.22
CA LEU A 47 14.94 17.62 10.47
C LEU A 47 13.53 17.63 11.08
N SER A 48 12.63 16.72 10.69
CA SER A 48 11.31 16.59 11.33
C SER A 48 11.46 16.14 12.78
N GLU A 49 12.31 15.15 13.05
CA GLU A 49 12.57 14.67 14.41
C GLU A 49 13.16 15.77 15.31
N ARG A 50 14.09 16.58 14.78
CA ARG A 50 14.64 17.77 15.45
C ARG A 50 13.59 18.82 15.72
N LEU A 51 12.74 19.14 14.74
CA LEU A 51 11.65 20.10 14.89
C LEU A 51 10.66 19.64 15.97
N LEU A 52 10.22 18.38 15.92
CA LEU A 52 9.29 17.82 16.92
C LEU A 52 9.90 17.79 18.32
N ALA A 53 11.21 17.57 18.45
CA ALA A 53 11.91 17.68 19.72
C ALA A 53 11.93 19.12 20.24
N ALA A 54 12.21 20.09 19.38
CA ALA A 54 12.19 21.51 19.73
C ALA A 54 10.78 21.99 20.14
N GLU A 55 9.73 21.59 19.40
CA GLU A 55 8.33 21.89 19.74
C GLU A 55 7.93 21.30 21.08
N ARG A 56 8.32 20.06 21.40
CA ARG A 56 8.07 19.46 22.72
C ARG A 56 8.78 20.19 23.84
N ARG A 57 10.03 20.61 23.64
CA ARG A 57 10.78 21.41 24.62
C ARG A 57 10.08 22.74 24.87
N LEU A 58 9.68 23.44 23.82
CA LEU A 58 8.93 24.70 23.93
C LEU A 58 7.60 24.50 24.68
N ALA A 59 6.86 23.44 24.37
CA ALA A 59 5.62 23.10 25.07
C ALA A 59 5.86 22.73 26.55
N ALA A 60 6.98 22.09 26.87
CA ALA A 60 7.35 21.79 28.25
C ALA A 60 7.67 23.05 29.05
N GLU A 61 8.39 24.01 28.46
CA GLU A 61 8.66 25.31 29.11
C GLU A 61 7.38 26.13 29.28
N ARG A 62 6.43 26.07 28.33
CA ARG A 62 5.09 26.67 28.47
C ARG A 62 4.34 26.09 29.67
N ARG A 63 4.29 24.76 29.80
CA ARG A 63 3.66 24.11 30.96
C ARG A 63 4.38 24.44 32.27
N CYS A 64 5.70 24.59 32.22
CA CYS A 64 6.48 25.04 33.37
C CYS A 64 6.08 26.45 33.81
N PHE A 65 5.94 27.38 32.86
CA PHE A 65 5.45 28.72 33.14
C PHE A 65 4.07 28.72 33.79
N GLU A 66 3.12 27.93 33.28
CA GLU A 66 1.76 27.88 33.83
C GLU A 66 1.73 27.41 35.27
N ARG A 67 2.60 26.46 35.64
CA ARG A 67 2.78 26.02 37.03
C ARG A 67 3.39 27.11 37.91
N LEU A 68 4.40 27.82 37.40
CA LEU A 68 5.09 28.89 38.14
C LEU A 68 4.22 30.15 38.29
N ALA A 69 3.42 30.49 37.28
CA ALA A 69 2.60 31.70 37.26
C ALA A 69 1.37 31.64 38.18
N GLY A 70 0.89 30.44 38.52
CA GLY A 70 -0.27 30.25 39.40
C GLY A 70 -0.09 30.88 40.80
N PRO A 71 0.95 30.47 41.56
CA PRO A 71 1.28 31.05 42.86
C PRO A 71 1.54 32.57 42.85
N MET A 72 1.96 33.10 41.70
CA MET A 72 2.40 34.50 41.56
C MET A 72 1.26 35.49 41.32
N ARG A 73 0.01 35.01 41.19
CA ARG A 73 -1.16 35.89 40.96
C ARG A 73 -1.27 37.00 42.00
N GLY A 74 -1.03 36.70 43.28
CA GLY A 74 -1.06 37.69 44.36
C GLY A 74 0.00 38.78 44.19
N SER A 75 1.23 38.40 43.83
CA SER A 75 2.32 39.33 43.56
C SER A 75 2.03 40.20 42.33
N VAL A 76 1.44 39.63 41.27
CA VAL A 76 1.07 40.37 40.06
C VAL A 76 -0.03 41.39 40.33
N LEU A 77 -1.00 41.10 41.20
CA LEU A 77 -2.08 42.04 41.53
C LEU A 77 -1.59 43.30 42.25
N ARG A 78 -0.49 43.18 43.02
CA ARG A 78 0.16 44.29 43.74
C ARG A 78 1.03 45.19 42.85
N LEU A 79 1.24 44.82 41.59
CA LEU A 79 2.00 45.63 40.63
C LEU A 79 1.23 46.85 40.16
N ALA A 80 1.96 47.90 39.76
CA ALA A 80 1.41 49.07 39.09
C ALA A 80 0.63 48.68 37.81
N PRO A 81 -0.39 49.46 37.39
CA PRO A 81 -1.24 49.15 36.23
C PRO A 81 -0.46 48.78 34.95
N GLU A 82 0.62 49.51 34.64
CA GLU A 82 1.48 49.26 33.48
C GLU A 82 2.16 47.89 33.53
N ARG A 83 2.75 47.55 34.68
CA ARG A 83 3.38 46.23 34.92
C ARG A 83 2.37 45.09 34.89
N ARG A 84 1.12 45.32 35.30
CA ARG A 84 0.03 44.34 35.14
C ARG A 84 -0.32 44.13 33.67
N ALA A 85 -0.37 45.19 32.86
CA ALA A 85 -0.59 45.07 31.42
C ALA A 85 0.56 44.30 30.75
N GLN A 86 1.80 44.53 31.17
CA GLN A 86 2.99 43.80 30.73
C GLN A 86 2.96 42.32 31.12
N ALA A 87 2.52 41.98 32.34
CA ALA A 87 2.31 40.59 32.75
C ALA A 87 1.29 39.87 31.84
N ARG A 88 0.18 40.55 31.49
CA ARG A 88 -0.81 40.02 30.53
C ARG A 88 -0.21 39.83 29.14
N ARG A 89 0.63 40.76 28.67
CA ARG A 89 1.38 40.60 27.41
C ARG A 89 2.29 39.37 27.46
N CYS A 90 3.08 39.22 28.53
CA CYS A 90 3.96 38.07 28.73
C CYS A 90 3.17 36.75 28.65
N VAL A 91 2.05 36.64 29.35
CA VAL A 91 1.19 35.44 29.30
C VAL A 91 0.71 35.16 27.88
N ARG A 92 0.32 36.21 27.12
CA ARG A 92 -0.07 36.05 25.71
C ARG A 92 1.11 35.59 24.85
N SER A 93 2.29 36.19 25.01
CA SER A 93 3.52 35.82 24.28
C SER A 93 3.90 34.36 24.55
N VAL A 94 3.87 33.91 25.80
CA VAL A 94 4.18 32.52 26.19
C VAL A 94 3.15 31.53 25.62
N ARG A 95 1.86 31.87 25.72
CA ARG A 95 0.78 31.05 25.14
C ARG A 95 0.87 30.97 23.62
N ALA A 96 1.28 32.05 22.96
CA ALA A 96 1.50 32.10 21.52
C ALA A 96 2.81 31.41 21.08
N GLY A 97 3.74 31.11 22.00
CA GLY A 97 5.05 30.56 21.65
C GLY A 97 6.01 31.59 21.07
N MET A 98 5.81 32.87 21.40
CA MET A 98 6.57 34.00 20.89
C MET A 98 7.76 34.34 21.79
N PRO A 99 8.83 34.93 21.22
CA PRO A 99 9.92 35.47 22.02
C PRO A 99 9.42 36.58 22.94
N LEU A 100 10.04 36.72 24.11
CA LEU A 100 9.73 37.78 25.05
C LEU A 100 10.50 39.05 24.68
N THR A 101 9.84 40.19 24.84
CA THR A 101 10.42 41.53 24.71
C THR A 101 11.35 41.84 25.88
N GLY A 102 12.26 42.81 25.73
CA GLY A 102 13.17 43.23 26.80
C GLY A 102 12.44 43.64 28.08
N ASP A 103 11.33 44.37 27.93
CA ASP A 103 10.43 44.69 29.04
C ASP A 103 9.92 43.42 29.73
N GLU A 104 9.30 42.49 29.00
CA GLU A 104 8.75 41.25 29.57
C GLU A 104 9.83 40.44 30.32
N LEU A 105 11.05 40.39 29.80
CA LEU A 105 12.20 39.76 30.47
C LEU A 105 12.54 40.46 31.79
N GLY A 106 12.62 41.80 31.80
CA GLY A 106 12.87 42.58 33.01
C GLY A 106 11.80 42.39 34.10
N LEU A 107 10.53 42.29 33.68
CA LEU A 107 9.43 41.96 34.60
C LEU A 107 9.61 40.57 35.21
N LEU A 108 9.89 39.55 34.39
CA LEU A 108 10.06 38.18 34.87
C LEU A 108 11.28 38.02 35.79
N GLU A 109 12.37 38.72 35.51
CA GLU A 109 13.54 38.79 36.39
C GLU A 109 13.16 39.34 37.76
N SER A 110 12.42 40.47 37.80
CA SER A 110 11.94 41.07 39.06
C SER A 110 10.99 40.18 39.86
N LEU A 111 10.40 39.19 39.19
CA LEU A 111 9.49 38.22 39.76
C LEU A 111 10.17 36.87 40.07
N GLY A 112 11.50 36.76 39.93
CA GLY A 112 12.28 35.55 40.23
C GLY A 112 12.20 34.47 39.14
N LEU A 113 11.73 34.81 37.94
CA LEU A 113 11.57 33.89 36.80
C LEU A 113 12.67 34.05 35.73
N GLY A 114 13.77 34.71 36.05
CA GLY A 114 14.86 35.00 35.11
C GLY A 114 15.46 33.77 34.42
N GLU A 115 15.73 32.71 35.18
CA GLU A 115 16.27 31.46 34.62
C GLU A 115 15.28 30.79 33.67
N TRP A 116 14.00 30.70 34.07
CA TRP A 116 12.95 30.18 33.21
C TRP A 116 12.82 31.01 31.93
N ALA A 117 12.88 32.35 32.03
CA ALA A 117 12.80 33.25 30.88
C ALA A 117 13.95 33.01 29.88
N ARG A 118 15.17 32.76 30.36
CA ARG A 118 16.31 32.37 29.51
C ARG A 118 16.08 31.03 28.80
N ARG A 119 15.58 30.01 29.52
CA ARG A 119 15.24 28.71 28.92
C ARG A 119 14.12 28.83 27.88
N TRP A 120 13.09 29.64 28.16
CA TRP A 120 12.03 29.96 27.23
C TRP A 120 12.57 30.60 25.95
N GLN A 121 13.38 31.65 26.07
CA GLN A 121 13.94 32.36 24.92
C GLN A 121 14.81 31.43 24.07
N SER A 122 15.64 30.59 24.70
CA SER A 122 16.41 29.55 24.02
C SER A 122 15.51 28.55 23.29
N ALA A 123 14.45 28.06 23.94
CA ALA A 123 13.51 27.11 23.34
C ALA A 123 12.77 27.69 22.13
N VAL A 124 12.34 28.96 22.20
CA VAL A 124 11.69 29.68 21.09
C VAL A 124 12.64 29.80 19.89
N VAL A 125 13.88 30.24 20.11
CA VAL A 125 14.88 30.39 19.04
C VAL A 125 15.18 29.04 18.39
N VAL A 126 15.41 27.99 19.19
CA VAL A 126 15.70 26.64 18.68
C VAL A 126 14.51 26.09 17.88
N ALA A 127 13.28 26.25 18.36
CA ALA A 127 12.08 25.80 17.65
C ALA A 127 11.86 26.57 16.34
N GLY A 128 12.04 27.90 16.35
CA GLY A 128 11.95 28.74 15.16
C GLY A 128 12.97 28.34 14.09
N ALA A 129 14.25 28.20 14.48
CA ALA A 129 15.31 27.78 13.59
C ALA A 129 15.07 26.38 13.02
N ALA A 130 14.64 25.42 13.84
CA ALA A 130 14.31 24.07 13.38
C ALA A 130 13.14 24.07 12.38
N ARG A 131 12.14 24.93 12.59
CA ARG A 131 10.98 25.05 11.71
C ARG A 131 11.36 25.63 10.34
N VAL A 132 12.17 26.69 10.32
CA VAL A 132 12.69 27.28 9.08
C VAL A 132 13.53 26.27 8.30
N ALA A 133 14.45 25.57 8.99
CA ALA A 133 15.30 24.55 8.36
C ALA A 133 14.48 23.39 7.76
N ALA A 134 13.54 22.84 8.53
CA ALA A 134 12.67 21.76 8.06
C ALA A 134 11.80 22.19 6.86
N ARG A 135 11.26 23.43 6.89
CA ARG A 135 10.43 23.97 5.80
C ARG A 135 11.23 24.17 4.51
N SER A 136 12.44 24.71 4.61
CA SER A 136 13.34 24.89 3.47
C SER A 136 13.71 23.53 2.86
N ALA A 137 14.13 22.57 3.69
CA ALA A 137 14.45 21.21 3.24
C ALA A 137 13.25 20.52 2.59
N TYR A 138 12.05 20.65 3.15
CA TYR A 138 10.82 20.11 2.57
C TYR A 138 10.55 20.70 1.18
N ALA A 139 10.68 22.01 1.00
CA ALA A 139 10.49 22.65 -0.30
C ALA A 139 11.52 22.14 -1.34
N ALA A 140 12.78 22.00 -0.95
CA ALA A 140 13.83 21.45 -1.81
C ALA A 140 13.59 19.99 -2.18
N ALA A 141 13.25 19.15 -1.19
CA ALA A 141 12.94 17.74 -1.37
C ALA A 141 11.80 17.53 -2.39
N ARG A 142 10.73 18.32 -2.33
CA ARG A 142 9.63 18.26 -3.31
C ARG A 142 10.11 18.51 -4.74
N LEU A 143 11.03 19.44 -4.96
CA LEU A 143 11.57 19.70 -6.30
C LEU A 143 12.40 18.50 -6.81
N VAL A 144 13.21 17.91 -5.93
CA VAL A 144 13.98 16.71 -6.27
C VAL A 144 13.06 15.52 -6.58
N THR A 145 12.03 15.28 -5.76
CA THR A 145 11.06 14.21 -5.99
C THR A 145 10.33 14.37 -7.33
N ARG A 146 9.94 15.60 -7.73
CA ARG A 146 9.35 15.84 -9.07
C ARG A 146 10.29 15.43 -10.19
N ARG A 147 11.55 15.88 -10.10
CA ARG A 147 12.57 15.57 -11.11
C ARG A 147 12.80 14.06 -11.20
N LYS A 148 12.92 13.38 -10.06
CA LYS A 148 13.10 11.92 -9.98
C LYS A 148 11.92 11.14 -10.57
N VAL A 149 10.69 11.59 -10.33
CA VAL A 149 9.50 10.99 -10.98
C VAL A 149 9.57 11.18 -12.49
N ALA A 150 9.92 12.37 -12.98
CA ALA A 150 10.07 12.58 -14.42
C ALA A 150 11.18 11.71 -15.03
N GLU A 151 12.35 11.63 -14.39
CA GLU A 151 13.47 10.76 -14.78
C GLU A 151 13.05 9.28 -14.82
N ALA A 152 12.27 8.79 -13.86
CA ALA A 152 11.80 7.40 -13.86
C ALA A 152 10.92 7.07 -15.08
N TYR A 153 10.15 8.03 -15.59
CA TYR A 153 9.34 7.86 -16.81
C TYR A 153 10.14 8.03 -18.11
N ASP A 154 11.44 8.34 -18.05
CA ASP A 154 12.35 8.20 -19.19
C ASP A 154 12.70 6.74 -19.46
N ASP A 155 12.55 5.87 -18.46
CA ASP A 155 12.69 4.42 -18.61
C ASP A 155 11.50 3.84 -19.41
N GLU A 156 11.82 3.10 -20.46
CA GLU A 156 10.85 2.47 -21.33
C GLU A 156 10.02 1.39 -20.62
N SER A 157 10.63 0.63 -19.70
CA SER A 157 9.93 -0.39 -18.90
C SER A 157 8.87 0.23 -17.99
N VAL A 158 9.16 1.40 -17.41
CA VAL A 158 8.21 2.16 -16.57
C VAL A 158 7.06 2.68 -17.42
N ARG A 159 7.34 3.22 -18.60
CA ARG A 159 6.32 3.67 -19.57
C ARG A 159 5.41 2.52 -20.00
N GLN A 160 6.00 1.38 -20.33
CA GLN A 160 5.26 0.18 -20.73
C GLN A 160 4.39 -0.35 -19.59
N ALA A 161 4.93 -0.47 -18.38
CA ALA A 161 4.18 -0.89 -17.19
C ALA A 161 3.04 0.10 -16.86
N ALA A 162 3.29 1.41 -17.01
CA ALA A 162 2.27 2.43 -16.82
C ALA A 162 1.15 2.32 -17.85
N PHE A 163 1.46 2.06 -19.12
CA PHE A 163 0.47 1.81 -20.16
C PHE A 163 -0.36 0.56 -19.86
N LEU A 164 0.27 -0.57 -19.53
CA LEU A 164 -0.45 -1.81 -19.19
C LEU A 164 -1.37 -1.64 -17.98
N ALA A 165 -0.97 -0.83 -16.99
CA ALA A 165 -1.78 -0.59 -15.80
C ALA A 165 -2.86 0.49 -15.96
N ASP A 166 -2.62 1.49 -16.82
CA ASP A 166 -3.51 2.62 -17.09
C ASP A 166 -3.18 3.32 -18.44
N PRO A 167 -3.76 2.86 -19.57
CA PRO A 167 -3.49 3.43 -20.89
C PRO A 167 -3.84 4.92 -21.00
N GLY A 168 -4.91 5.36 -20.33
CA GLY A 168 -5.37 6.75 -20.35
C GLY A 168 -4.39 7.69 -19.62
N PHE A 169 -3.88 7.28 -18.46
CA PHE A 169 -2.81 7.99 -17.78
C PHE A 169 -1.53 8.05 -18.63
N TYR A 170 -1.15 6.93 -19.27
CA TYR A 170 0.02 6.90 -20.16
C TYR A 170 -0.10 7.92 -21.30
N GLN A 171 -1.27 8.01 -21.96
CA GLN A 171 -1.50 9.01 -23.00
C GLN A 171 -1.39 10.44 -22.48
N ALA A 172 -1.86 10.69 -21.25
CA ALA A 172 -1.76 12.00 -20.64
C ALA A 172 -0.30 12.44 -20.43
N ILE A 173 0.60 11.54 -19.99
CA ILE A 173 2.03 11.85 -19.82
C ILE A 173 2.77 12.00 -21.15
N VAL A 174 2.37 11.27 -22.20
CA VAL A 174 2.96 11.43 -23.55
C VAL A 174 2.55 12.77 -24.16
N ARG A 175 1.27 13.15 -24.05
CA ARG A 175 0.76 14.44 -24.56
C ARG A 175 1.27 15.63 -23.75
N HIS A 176 1.50 15.44 -22.46
CA HIS A 176 1.94 16.48 -21.54
C HIS A 176 3.13 15.98 -20.71
N PRO A 177 4.36 16.15 -21.21
CA PRO A 177 5.56 15.69 -20.52
C PRO A 177 5.63 16.20 -19.08
N LEU A 178 6.15 15.35 -18.19
CA LEU A 178 6.31 15.68 -16.77
C LEU A 178 7.34 16.80 -16.58
N ALA A 179 7.04 17.76 -15.70
CA ALA A 179 7.92 18.90 -15.44
C ALA A 179 9.23 18.46 -14.78
N ARG A 180 10.36 18.89 -15.37
CA ARG A 180 11.71 18.55 -14.89
C ARG A 180 12.37 19.68 -14.11
N ARG A 181 12.17 20.94 -14.52
CA ARG A 181 12.80 22.11 -13.89
C ARG A 181 11.82 22.88 -13.02
N PRO A 182 12.33 23.62 -12.02
CA PRO A 182 11.55 24.65 -11.36
C PRO A 182 11.01 25.64 -12.41
N GLY A 183 9.69 25.82 -12.47
CA GLY A 183 9.03 26.67 -13.49
C GLY A 183 8.21 25.88 -14.51
N ASP A 184 8.72 24.76 -15.00
CA ASP A 184 8.10 23.90 -16.05
C ASP A 184 6.73 23.31 -15.63
N GLY A 185 6.37 23.43 -14.35
CA GLY A 185 5.18 22.84 -13.76
C GLY A 185 4.41 23.76 -12.82
N THR A 186 4.47 25.08 -13.00
CA THR A 186 3.63 26.02 -12.24
C THR A 186 2.14 25.83 -12.57
N ALA A 187 1.85 25.46 -13.81
CA ALA A 187 0.51 25.10 -14.28
C ALA A 187 -0.09 23.98 -13.42
N ARG A 188 -1.33 24.19 -12.96
CA ARG A 188 -2.08 23.24 -12.13
C ARG A 188 -2.09 21.82 -12.71
N ARG A 189 -2.22 21.71 -14.04
CA ARG A 189 -2.21 20.43 -14.78
C ARG A 189 -0.92 19.63 -14.54
N SER A 190 0.24 20.26 -14.69
CA SER A 190 1.54 19.61 -14.53
C SER A 190 1.74 19.09 -13.10
N ARG A 191 1.30 19.84 -12.09
CA ARG A 191 1.32 19.40 -10.68
C ARG A 191 0.45 18.17 -10.44
N LEU A 192 -0.76 18.14 -10.99
CA LEU A 192 -1.68 17.00 -10.86
C LEU A 192 -1.12 15.76 -11.57
N LEU A 193 -0.60 15.93 -12.78
CA LEU A 193 -0.03 14.84 -13.57
C LEU A 193 1.22 14.24 -12.90
N THR A 194 2.09 15.08 -12.33
CA THR A 194 3.26 14.61 -11.57
C THR A 194 2.84 13.84 -10.31
N ALA A 195 1.79 14.29 -9.61
CA ALA A 195 1.26 13.57 -8.45
C ALA A 195 0.64 12.22 -8.85
N ALA A 196 -0.03 12.14 -10.01
CA ALA A 196 -0.55 10.89 -10.55
C ALA A 196 0.60 9.93 -10.96
N ALA A 197 1.62 10.44 -11.65
CA ALA A 197 2.82 9.69 -12.04
C ALA A 197 3.57 9.14 -10.83
N HIS A 198 3.75 9.95 -9.78
CA HIS A 198 4.38 9.52 -8.54
C HIS A 198 3.62 8.36 -7.85
N ARG A 199 2.29 8.45 -7.80
CA ARG A 199 1.44 7.39 -7.23
C ARG A 199 1.50 6.11 -8.05
N GLN A 200 1.44 6.24 -9.38
CA GLN A 200 1.54 5.12 -10.30
C GLN A 200 2.90 4.44 -10.18
N LEU A 201 4.00 5.21 -10.14
CA LEU A 201 5.36 4.69 -9.96
C LEU A 201 5.48 3.85 -8.68
N ARG A 202 5.03 4.38 -7.53
CA ARG A 202 4.99 3.61 -6.27
C ARG A 202 4.14 2.35 -6.38
N ARG A 203 2.99 2.42 -7.06
CA ARG A 203 2.11 1.27 -7.25
C ARG A 203 2.76 0.19 -8.11
N LEU A 204 3.47 0.56 -9.18
CA LEU A 204 4.11 -0.40 -10.08
C LEU A 204 5.38 -1.04 -9.50
N THR A 205 6.07 -0.33 -8.61
CA THR A 205 7.37 -0.77 -8.03
C THR A 205 7.21 -1.59 -6.74
N VAL A 206 6.12 -1.38 -6.01
CA VAL A 206 5.86 -2.10 -4.73
C VAL A 206 4.60 -2.96 -4.83
N GLY A 207 3.59 -2.53 -5.59
CA GLY A 207 2.41 -3.33 -5.87
C GLY A 207 2.66 -4.21 -7.09
N GLY A 208 2.45 -5.52 -6.98
CA GLY A 208 2.62 -6.45 -8.11
C GLY A 208 1.60 -6.30 -9.25
N GLN A 209 1.03 -5.10 -9.48
CA GLN A 209 0.12 -4.83 -10.57
C GLN A 209 0.90 -4.50 -11.84
N GLY A 210 0.62 -5.21 -12.94
CA GLY A 210 1.23 -4.96 -14.24
C GLY A 210 2.67 -5.48 -14.39
N GLY A 211 3.21 -6.14 -13.36
CA GLY A 211 4.48 -6.85 -13.46
C GLY A 211 4.33 -8.23 -14.12
N PRO A 212 5.41 -8.79 -14.67
CA PRO A 212 5.39 -10.10 -15.30
C PRO A 212 5.20 -11.21 -14.28
N VAL A 213 4.52 -12.25 -14.73
CA VAL A 213 4.36 -13.52 -14.03
C VAL A 213 5.48 -14.46 -14.45
N LEU A 214 5.99 -15.29 -13.54
CA LEU A 214 6.95 -16.32 -13.93
C LEU A 214 6.66 -17.64 -13.22
N TYR A 215 6.82 -18.72 -13.96
CA TYR A 215 6.74 -20.07 -13.43
C TYR A 215 8.09 -20.48 -12.89
N ALA A 216 8.11 -20.98 -11.67
CA ALA A 216 9.30 -21.49 -11.00
C ALA A 216 8.99 -22.88 -10.44
N ARG A 217 10.04 -23.68 -10.19
CA ARG A 217 9.88 -25.04 -9.66
C ARG A 217 10.70 -25.28 -8.41
N PHE A 218 10.27 -26.21 -7.59
CA PHE A 218 11.07 -26.72 -6.47
C PHE A 218 12.03 -27.81 -6.95
N GLU A 219 13.22 -27.85 -6.37
CA GLU A 219 14.24 -28.89 -6.61
C GLU A 219 14.78 -29.38 -5.26
N PRO A 220 14.09 -30.33 -4.60
CA PRO A 220 14.38 -30.71 -3.20
C PRO A 220 15.81 -31.21 -2.97
N HIS A 221 16.41 -31.84 -3.98
CA HIS A 221 17.76 -32.39 -3.92
C HIS A 221 18.82 -31.46 -4.55
N GLY A 222 18.45 -30.22 -4.91
CA GLY A 222 19.36 -29.23 -5.47
C GLY A 222 20.22 -28.55 -4.42
N GLY A 223 21.52 -28.42 -4.68
CA GLY A 223 22.52 -27.88 -3.74
C GLY A 223 22.58 -26.36 -3.56
N GLY A 224 21.50 -25.60 -3.80
CA GLY A 224 21.50 -24.16 -3.51
C GLY A 224 20.09 -23.59 -3.30
N ALA A 225 19.94 -22.60 -2.41
CA ALA A 225 18.66 -22.01 -2.05
C ALA A 225 17.86 -21.46 -3.24
N LEU A 226 18.54 -20.80 -4.18
CA LEU A 226 17.96 -20.24 -5.41
C LEU A 226 18.91 -20.45 -6.58
N ARG A 227 18.39 -20.89 -7.73
CA ARG A 227 19.09 -20.83 -9.00
C ARG A 227 18.21 -20.11 -10.01
N VAL A 228 18.83 -19.21 -10.77
CA VAL A 228 18.20 -18.49 -11.87
C VAL A 228 19.05 -18.79 -13.09
N GLY A 229 18.47 -19.49 -14.06
CA GLY A 229 19.11 -19.75 -15.35
C GLY A 229 19.08 -18.53 -16.27
N GLU A 230 19.72 -18.68 -17.43
CA GLU A 230 19.75 -17.64 -18.47
C GLU A 230 18.33 -17.22 -18.91
N PRO A 231 18.11 -15.92 -19.20
CA PRO A 231 16.81 -15.42 -19.64
C PRO A 231 16.42 -16.04 -21.00
N GLY A 232 15.18 -16.51 -21.08
CA GLY A 232 14.55 -16.97 -22.30
C GLY A 232 13.69 -15.90 -22.99
N PRO A 233 12.98 -16.26 -24.07
CA PRO A 233 12.05 -15.35 -24.71
C PRO A 233 10.88 -15.01 -23.78
N GLN A 234 10.51 -13.72 -23.73
CA GLN A 234 9.27 -13.29 -23.08
C GLN A 234 8.07 -13.76 -23.90
N ARG A 235 7.10 -14.40 -23.24
CA ARG A 235 5.80 -14.75 -23.83
C ARG A 235 4.80 -13.68 -23.45
N VAL A 236 4.01 -13.25 -24.43
CA VAL A 236 2.94 -12.27 -24.24
C VAL A 236 1.66 -12.92 -24.72
N VAL A 237 0.63 -12.92 -23.87
CA VAL A 237 -0.71 -13.35 -24.28
C VAL A 237 -1.63 -12.15 -24.18
N VAL A 238 -2.36 -11.91 -25.26
CA VAL A 238 -3.32 -10.82 -25.38
C VAL A 238 -4.69 -11.43 -25.63
N GLU A 239 -5.68 -11.02 -24.84
CA GLU A 239 -7.09 -11.34 -25.01
C GLU A 239 -7.88 -10.07 -25.36
N VAL A 240 -8.94 -10.24 -26.15
CA VAL A 240 -9.95 -9.18 -26.33
C VAL A 240 -10.63 -8.95 -24.99
N GLY A 241 -10.68 -7.71 -24.52
CA GLY A 241 -11.41 -7.43 -23.29
C GLY A 241 -12.92 -7.31 -23.52
N ASP A 242 -13.69 -7.61 -22.48
CA ASP A 242 -15.16 -7.69 -22.53
C ASP A 242 -15.82 -6.40 -23.02
N TRP A 243 -15.18 -5.25 -22.81
CA TRP A 243 -15.69 -3.99 -23.34
C TRP A 243 -15.61 -3.96 -24.86
N LEU A 244 -14.43 -4.26 -25.43
CA LEU A 244 -14.22 -4.25 -26.88
C LEU A 244 -15.14 -5.25 -27.58
N ALA A 245 -15.23 -6.47 -27.04
CA ALA A 245 -16.11 -7.51 -27.57
C ALA A 245 -17.57 -7.07 -27.62
N ARG A 246 -18.06 -6.43 -26.54
CA ARG A 246 -19.46 -5.96 -26.47
C ARG A 246 -19.76 -4.78 -27.40
N HIS A 247 -18.81 -3.87 -27.61
CA HIS A 247 -19.06 -2.63 -28.37
C HIS A 247 -18.83 -2.79 -29.87
N LEU A 248 -17.93 -3.69 -30.29
CA LEU A 248 -17.78 -3.98 -31.72
C LEU A 248 -18.93 -4.82 -32.28
N GLY A 249 -19.54 -5.71 -31.48
CA GLY A 249 -20.57 -6.64 -31.96
C GLY A 249 -20.07 -7.67 -33.00
N ASP A 250 -18.80 -7.62 -33.39
CA ASP A 250 -18.15 -8.49 -34.37
C ASP A 250 -16.90 -9.13 -33.75
N ALA A 251 -17.00 -10.43 -33.44
CA ALA A 251 -15.92 -11.20 -32.85
C ALA A 251 -14.72 -11.35 -33.80
N SER A 252 -14.95 -11.45 -35.12
CA SER A 252 -13.87 -11.59 -36.11
C SER A 252 -13.06 -10.30 -36.20
N ARG A 253 -13.74 -9.15 -36.18
CA ARG A 253 -13.09 -7.84 -36.16
C ARG A 253 -12.32 -7.60 -34.87
N ALA A 254 -12.88 -7.97 -33.72
CA ALA A 254 -12.19 -7.87 -32.44
C ALA A 254 -10.89 -8.70 -32.42
N GLU A 255 -10.95 -9.91 -32.99
CA GLU A 255 -9.80 -10.82 -33.10
C GLU A 255 -8.74 -10.30 -34.07
N GLU A 256 -9.12 -9.69 -35.19
CA GLU A 256 -8.20 -9.01 -36.11
C GLU A 256 -7.44 -7.87 -35.42
N LEU A 257 -8.16 -7.02 -34.66
CA LEU A 257 -7.56 -5.92 -33.90
C LEU A 257 -6.61 -6.43 -32.81
N ARG A 258 -7.00 -7.51 -32.11
CA ARG A 258 -6.15 -8.20 -31.13
C ARG A 258 -4.87 -8.73 -31.77
N ALA A 259 -4.96 -9.40 -32.92
CA ALA A 259 -3.81 -9.95 -33.63
C ALA A 259 -2.82 -8.87 -34.09
N ARG A 260 -3.33 -7.73 -34.60
CA ARG A 260 -2.51 -6.56 -34.94
C ARG A 260 -1.81 -5.99 -33.71
N TYR A 261 -2.54 -5.79 -32.62
CA TYR A 261 -1.96 -5.30 -31.37
C TYR A 261 -0.86 -6.25 -30.83
N ALA A 262 -1.13 -7.56 -30.81
CA ALA A 262 -0.21 -8.58 -30.28
C ALA A 262 1.11 -8.69 -31.07
N SER A 263 1.04 -8.60 -32.40
CA SER A 263 2.21 -8.71 -33.30
C SER A 263 3.05 -7.43 -33.37
N THR A 264 2.51 -6.29 -32.93
CA THR A 264 3.21 -5.01 -33.01
C THR A 264 4.23 -4.86 -31.87
N PRO A 265 5.46 -4.37 -32.13
CA PRO A 265 6.41 -4.06 -31.06
C PRO A 265 5.98 -2.85 -30.22
N TRP A 266 6.55 -2.73 -29.02
CA TRP A 266 6.45 -1.51 -28.23
C TRP A 266 7.44 -0.47 -28.76
N PRO A 267 7.11 0.85 -28.81
CA PRO A 267 5.90 1.50 -28.31
C PRO A 267 4.73 1.59 -29.30
N GLN A 268 4.84 1.06 -30.52
CA GLN A 268 3.83 1.19 -31.56
C GLN A 268 2.47 0.56 -31.17
N ARG A 269 2.46 -0.41 -30.25
CA ARG A 269 1.22 -0.98 -29.66
C ARG A 269 0.21 0.05 -29.17
N VAL A 270 0.68 1.20 -28.67
CA VAL A 270 -0.20 2.27 -28.16
C VAL A 270 -1.14 2.78 -29.26
N GLN A 271 -0.66 2.86 -30.51
CA GLN A 271 -1.45 3.31 -31.65
C GLN A 271 -2.54 2.29 -32.00
N HIS A 272 -2.22 0.99 -31.95
CA HIS A 272 -3.20 -0.06 -32.22
C HIS A 272 -4.24 -0.22 -31.11
N TYR A 273 -3.85 0.02 -29.85
CA TYR A 273 -4.80 0.10 -28.74
C TYR A 273 -5.81 1.22 -28.98
N GLU A 274 -5.34 2.43 -29.32
CA GLU A 274 -6.23 3.56 -29.59
C GLU A 274 -7.07 3.36 -30.84
N ALA A 275 -6.51 2.77 -31.90
CA ALA A 275 -7.28 2.44 -33.10
C ALA A 275 -8.41 1.43 -32.79
N ALA A 276 -8.14 0.41 -31.98
CA ALA A 276 -9.16 -0.55 -31.55
C ALA A 276 -10.23 0.10 -30.67
N ARG A 277 -9.82 0.98 -29.75
CA ARG A 277 -10.74 1.76 -28.92
C ARG A 277 -11.65 2.65 -29.77
N LEU A 278 -11.09 3.40 -30.72
CA LEU A 278 -11.84 4.29 -31.61
C LEU A 278 -12.77 3.49 -32.53
N ALA A 279 -12.37 2.31 -33.00
CA ALA A 279 -13.22 1.45 -33.82
C ALA A 279 -14.46 0.93 -33.07
N ALA A 280 -14.40 0.86 -31.74
CA ALA A 280 -15.50 0.41 -30.89
C ALA A 280 -16.37 1.56 -30.37
N LEU A 281 -15.99 2.82 -30.60
CA LEU A 281 -16.85 3.97 -30.35
C LEU A 281 -17.71 4.18 -31.60
N ASP A 282 -19.03 4.13 -31.46
CA ASP A 282 -19.95 4.44 -32.55
C ASP A 282 -19.67 5.88 -33.03
N PRO A 283 -19.49 6.14 -34.34
CA PRO A 283 -19.41 7.51 -34.84
C PRO A 283 -20.62 8.38 -34.43
N ALA A 284 -21.78 7.80 -34.12
CA ALA A 284 -22.94 8.52 -33.58
C ALA A 284 -22.79 8.95 -32.10
N ASP A 285 -21.99 8.23 -31.31
CA ASP A 285 -21.68 8.57 -29.89
C ASP A 285 -20.45 9.49 -29.76
N ALA A 286 -19.72 9.73 -30.85
CA ALA A 286 -18.53 10.57 -30.91
C ALA A 286 -18.86 12.07 -31.16
N ALA A 287 -19.93 12.60 -30.57
CA ALA A 287 -20.19 14.05 -30.59
C ALA A 287 -19.07 14.80 -29.82
N PRO A 288 -18.53 15.91 -30.36
CA PRO A 288 -17.38 16.59 -29.78
C PRO A 288 -17.82 17.49 -28.61
N ASP A 289 -17.98 16.92 -27.43
CA ASP A 289 -17.91 17.70 -26.19
C ASP A 289 -16.43 17.95 -25.87
N LEU A 290 -15.80 18.86 -26.63
CA LEU A 290 -14.63 19.66 -26.27
C LEU A 290 -14.20 20.49 -27.50
N VAL A 291 -14.24 21.83 -27.35
CA VAL A 291 -13.91 22.91 -28.31
C VAL A 291 -15.12 23.28 -29.19
N GLU A 292 -15.89 24.34 -28.90
CA GLU A 292 -15.51 25.75 -29.14
C GLU A 292 -16.08 26.72 -28.09
N GLY A 293 -15.22 27.60 -27.59
CA GLY A 293 -15.59 28.76 -26.79
C GLY A 293 -14.80 29.98 -27.25
N ARG A 294 -15.03 30.41 -28.50
CA ARG A 294 -14.71 31.76 -28.97
C ARG A 294 -16.03 32.45 -29.31
N GLY A 295 -16.37 33.45 -28.50
CA GLY A 295 -17.39 34.44 -28.80
C GLY A 295 -16.94 35.76 -28.22
N SER A 296 -16.38 36.61 -29.09
CA SER A 296 -16.05 38.01 -28.86
C SER A 296 -17.31 38.80 -28.49
N GLN A 297 -17.23 39.74 -27.54
CA GLN A 297 -17.96 41.01 -27.66
C GLN A 297 -17.42 42.07 -26.68
N GLU A 298 -17.64 43.31 -27.10
CA GLU A 298 -16.86 44.52 -26.83
C GLU A 298 -17.30 45.30 -25.57
N ASP A 299 -16.44 46.27 -25.23
CA ASP A 299 -16.67 47.44 -24.38
C ASP A 299 -17.99 48.18 -24.66
N GLY A 300 -18.56 48.83 -23.63
CA GLY A 300 -19.43 49.98 -23.84
C GLY A 300 -20.49 50.31 -22.77
N THR A 301 -20.07 51.03 -21.73
CA THR A 301 -20.76 52.17 -21.05
C THR A 301 -22.19 52.11 -20.47
N ARG A 302 -22.23 52.52 -19.18
CA ARG A 302 -23.11 53.51 -18.49
C ARG A 302 -24.59 53.21 -18.13
N ASP A 303 -24.82 53.36 -16.81
CA ASP A 303 -25.78 54.25 -16.11
C ASP A 303 -26.96 53.66 -15.30
N GLY A 304 -27.17 54.26 -14.11
CA GLY A 304 -28.36 54.22 -13.21
C GLY A 304 -28.75 52.86 -12.61
N GLY A 305 -29.19 52.67 -11.36
CA GLY A 305 -29.73 53.53 -10.32
C GLY A 305 -30.66 52.67 -9.44
N GLU A 306 -30.64 52.91 -8.13
CA GLU A 306 -31.67 52.56 -7.12
C GLU A 306 -31.89 51.09 -6.65
N ALA A 307 -31.91 50.97 -5.31
CA ALA A 307 -32.48 49.87 -4.52
C ALA A 307 -33.98 50.21 -4.20
N PRO A 308 -34.82 49.43 -3.45
CA PRO A 308 -34.52 48.27 -2.57
C PRO A 308 -35.63 47.16 -2.45
N VAL A 309 -35.41 46.22 -1.51
CA VAL A 309 -36.40 45.44 -0.69
C VAL A 309 -36.93 44.06 -1.16
N LEU A 310 -36.57 43.06 -0.33
CA LEU A 310 -37.22 41.79 0.12
C LEU A 310 -37.86 40.78 -0.86
N GLY A 311 -37.39 39.53 -0.74
CA GLY A 311 -38.19 38.33 -1.08
C GLY A 311 -37.43 37.02 -0.90
N ARG A 312 -37.77 36.25 0.15
CA ARG A 312 -37.35 34.85 0.35
C ARG A 312 -37.66 33.98 -0.88
N ARG A 313 -36.74 33.13 -1.32
CA ARG A 313 -37.00 31.70 -1.64
C ARG A 313 -35.72 30.90 -1.94
N ALA A 314 -35.89 29.60 -1.78
CA ALA A 314 -34.91 28.52 -1.75
C ALA A 314 -34.21 28.22 -3.08
N GLY A 315 -33.14 27.41 -3.00
CA GLY A 315 -32.71 26.55 -4.09
C GLY A 315 -31.50 27.02 -4.89
N ALA A 316 -30.32 27.15 -4.26
CA ALA A 316 -29.08 27.29 -5.00
C ALA A 316 -28.61 25.90 -5.48
N GLN A 317 -28.99 25.56 -6.72
CA GLN A 317 -28.28 24.58 -7.53
C GLN A 317 -26.82 25.01 -7.63
N GLY A 318 -25.93 24.22 -7.03
CA GLY A 318 -24.49 24.43 -7.09
C GLY A 318 -23.98 24.29 -8.51
N ARG A 319 -23.33 25.34 -9.01
CA ARG A 319 -22.52 25.31 -10.24
C ARG A 319 -21.52 24.15 -10.18
N PRO A 320 -21.28 23.40 -11.28
CA PRO A 320 -20.28 22.34 -11.29
C PRO A 320 -18.87 22.93 -11.13
N HIS A 321 -18.16 22.50 -10.08
CA HIS A 321 -16.77 22.85 -9.86
C HIS A 321 -15.84 22.13 -10.87
N PRO A 322 -14.78 22.78 -11.39
CA PRO A 322 -13.83 22.18 -12.36
C PRO A 322 -12.77 21.31 -11.65
N HIS A 323 -13.23 20.22 -11.03
CA HIS A 323 -12.42 19.18 -10.37
C HIS A 323 -12.60 17.78 -11.00
N GLY A 324 -12.94 17.71 -12.30
CA GLY A 324 -13.27 16.46 -13.01
C GLY A 324 -12.12 15.47 -13.29
N TRP A 325 -10.93 15.62 -12.70
CA TRP A 325 -9.85 14.61 -12.83
C TRP A 325 -9.40 14.02 -11.49
N ALA A 326 -9.93 14.52 -10.37
CA ALA A 326 -9.57 14.07 -9.03
C ALA A 326 -10.79 14.18 -8.13
N GLY A 327 -11.57 13.09 -8.01
CA GLY A 327 -12.67 13.05 -7.06
C GLY A 327 -13.95 12.37 -7.54
N ARG A 328 -13.86 11.15 -8.08
CA ARG A 328 -14.86 10.13 -7.74
C ARG A 328 -14.10 9.00 -7.07
N GLY A 329 -14.36 8.83 -5.78
CA GLY A 329 -13.77 7.78 -4.97
C GLY A 329 -14.20 6.41 -5.48
N GLY A 330 -13.22 5.50 -5.57
CA GLY A 330 -13.26 4.16 -4.97
C GLY A 330 -14.30 3.14 -5.40
N GLY A 331 -15.41 3.52 -6.00
CA GLY A 331 -16.24 2.64 -6.80
C GLY A 331 -15.63 2.58 -8.19
N TRP A 332 -15.45 1.37 -8.72
CA TRP A 332 -15.25 1.14 -10.15
C TRP A 332 -16.14 2.10 -10.95
N GLY A 333 -15.56 3.13 -11.55
CA GLY A 333 -16.29 4.11 -12.33
C GLY A 333 -15.33 4.80 -13.28
N PRO A 334 -15.79 5.21 -14.47
CA PRO A 334 -16.58 4.43 -15.43
C PRO A 334 -15.85 3.10 -15.72
N GLN A 335 -16.52 2.11 -16.31
CA GLN A 335 -15.88 0.84 -16.72
C GLN A 335 -14.53 1.14 -17.38
N ARG A 336 -13.42 0.66 -16.79
CA ARG A 336 -12.16 0.64 -17.53
C ARG A 336 -12.48 -0.14 -18.80
N HIS A 337 -12.40 0.56 -19.93
CA HIS A 337 -12.54 -0.05 -21.22
C HIS A 337 -11.31 -0.92 -21.40
N ASP A 338 -11.34 -2.13 -20.86
CA ASP A 338 -10.33 -3.14 -21.11
C ASP A 338 -10.48 -3.49 -22.59
N VAL A 339 -9.78 -2.76 -23.45
CA VAL A 339 -9.79 -2.98 -24.90
C VAL A 339 -9.08 -4.31 -25.17
N PHE A 340 -7.91 -4.46 -24.58
CA PHE A 340 -7.14 -5.69 -24.56
C PHE A 340 -6.68 -6.00 -23.14
N ARG A 341 -6.68 -7.28 -22.78
CA ARG A 341 -6.03 -7.79 -21.57
C ARG A 341 -4.72 -8.45 -21.96
N GLU A 342 -3.61 -7.84 -21.59
CA GLU A 342 -2.27 -8.34 -21.88
C GLU A 342 -1.62 -8.88 -20.61
N GLU A 343 -1.20 -10.14 -20.65
CA GLU A 343 -0.40 -10.79 -19.61
C GLU A 343 0.96 -11.18 -20.19
N ARG A 344 2.00 -11.12 -19.35
CA ARG A 344 3.38 -11.37 -19.77
C ARG A 344 4.09 -12.36 -18.87
N SER A 345 4.86 -13.25 -19.48
CA SER A 345 5.83 -14.04 -18.77
C SER A 345 7.10 -13.22 -18.53
N SER A 346 7.79 -13.49 -17.43
CA SER A 346 9.18 -13.06 -17.29
C SER A 346 10.05 -13.85 -18.29
N PRO A 347 11.14 -13.25 -18.82
CA PRO A 347 12.22 -13.99 -19.49
C PRO A 347 12.75 -15.15 -18.64
N TYR A 348 12.67 -15.03 -17.31
CA TYR A 348 13.13 -16.04 -16.36
C TYR A 348 12.08 -17.12 -16.03
N SER A 349 10.91 -17.10 -16.69
CA SER A 349 9.90 -18.14 -16.51
C SER A 349 10.46 -19.51 -16.91
N GLU A 350 10.22 -20.52 -16.07
CA GLU A 350 10.76 -21.89 -16.15
C GLU A 350 12.29 -21.99 -15.98
N ARG A 351 12.95 -20.88 -15.64
CA ARG A 351 14.40 -20.83 -15.39
C ARG A 351 14.75 -20.62 -13.92
N VAL A 352 13.74 -20.51 -13.05
CA VAL A 352 13.92 -20.30 -11.61
C VAL A 352 13.65 -21.59 -10.86
N THR A 353 14.60 -21.97 -10.00
CA THR A 353 14.43 -23.11 -9.09
C THR A 353 14.74 -22.72 -7.65
N ILE A 354 13.88 -23.14 -6.72
CA ILE A 354 14.14 -23.07 -5.27
C ILE A 354 14.65 -24.44 -4.81
N GLY A 355 15.86 -24.50 -4.25
CA GLY A 355 16.47 -25.75 -3.81
C GLY A 355 16.15 -26.14 -2.37
N GLY A 356 16.80 -27.19 -1.88
CA GLY A 356 16.46 -27.86 -0.62
C GLY A 356 16.50 -26.97 0.62
N GLU A 357 17.48 -26.07 0.73
CA GLU A 357 17.65 -25.17 1.89
C GLU A 357 16.45 -24.22 2.06
N ALA A 358 16.12 -23.45 1.03
CA ALA A 358 14.98 -22.53 1.05
C ALA A 358 13.64 -23.29 1.11
N LEU A 359 13.55 -24.46 0.48
CA LEU A 359 12.37 -25.32 0.57
C LEU A 359 12.16 -25.85 2.00
N ALA A 360 13.21 -26.11 2.77
CA ALA A 360 13.11 -26.53 4.16
C ALA A 360 12.46 -25.43 5.03
N GLY A 361 12.96 -24.20 4.96
CA GLY A 361 12.35 -23.06 5.66
C GLY A 361 10.92 -22.78 5.21
N LEU A 362 10.62 -22.96 3.91
CA LEU A 362 9.26 -22.87 3.39
C LEU A 362 8.35 -23.96 3.97
N ARG A 363 8.84 -25.20 4.07
CA ARG A 363 8.11 -26.33 4.65
C ARG A 363 7.82 -26.10 6.13
N GLU A 364 8.77 -25.55 6.87
CA GLU A 364 8.57 -25.16 8.27
C GLU A 364 7.48 -24.10 8.39
N ALA A 365 7.56 -23.03 7.61
CA ALA A 365 6.54 -21.99 7.57
C ALA A 365 5.13 -22.53 7.23
N LEU A 366 5.04 -23.44 6.25
CA LEU A 366 3.78 -24.08 5.87
C LEU A 366 3.26 -25.04 6.95
N THR A 367 4.15 -25.74 7.66
CA THR A 367 3.78 -26.64 8.77
C THR A 367 3.08 -25.90 9.90
N VAL A 368 3.44 -24.64 10.10
CA VAL A 368 2.82 -23.77 11.11
C VAL A 368 1.43 -23.28 10.67
N VAL A 369 1.30 -22.79 9.44
CA VAL A 369 0.08 -22.08 9.01
C VAL A 369 -1.02 -22.99 8.48
N LEU A 370 -0.68 -24.11 7.82
CA LEU A 370 -1.67 -24.96 7.17
C LEU A 370 -2.67 -25.61 8.16
N PRO A 371 -2.26 -26.11 9.36
CA PRO A 371 -3.21 -26.62 10.34
C PRO A 371 -4.20 -25.55 10.82
N LEU A 372 -3.72 -24.34 11.14
CA LEU A 372 -4.57 -23.22 11.55
C LEU A 372 -5.61 -22.85 10.49
N TRP A 373 -5.17 -22.85 9.24
CA TRP A 373 -6.02 -22.52 8.12
C TRP A 373 -7.04 -23.62 7.79
N HIS A 374 -6.62 -24.89 7.90
CA HIS A 374 -7.52 -26.02 7.79
C HIS A 374 -8.62 -25.93 8.85
N LEU A 375 -8.25 -25.64 10.10
CA LEU A 375 -9.20 -25.42 11.18
C LEU A 375 -10.14 -24.24 10.87
N ALA A 376 -9.62 -23.09 10.45
CA ALA A 376 -10.44 -21.92 10.09
C ALA A 376 -11.47 -22.26 9.00
N THR A 377 -11.06 -23.03 7.98
CA THR A 377 -11.93 -23.48 6.89
C THR A 377 -13.03 -24.42 7.39
N LEU A 378 -12.72 -25.34 8.32
CA LEU A 378 -13.71 -26.22 8.93
C LEU A 378 -14.72 -25.47 9.81
N LEU A 379 -14.31 -24.37 10.45
CA LEU A 379 -15.16 -23.55 11.32
C LEU A 379 -16.01 -22.53 10.55
N ASP A 380 -15.69 -22.21 9.29
CA ASP A 380 -16.33 -21.13 8.51
C ASP A 380 -17.85 -21.27 8.34
N GLY A 381 -18.38 -22.50 8.44
CA GLY A 381 -19.82 -22.74 8.43
C GLY A 381 -20.57 -22.14 9.63
N GLU A 382 -19.87 -21.71 10.68
CA GLU A 382 -20.46 -21.17 11.92
C GLU A 382 -19.70 -19.91 12.39
N PRO A 383 -20.25 -18.69 12.19
CA PRO A 383 -19.58 -17.44 12.54
C PRO A 383 -19.11 -17.35 14.01
N ALA A 384 -19.86 -17.97 14.92
CA ALA A 384 -19.49 -18.07 16.34
C ALA A 384 -18.17 -18.84 16.54
N ARG A 385 -17.95 -19.91 15.78
CA ARG A 385 -16.74 -20.73 15.84
C ARG A 385 -15.54 -20.04 15.20
N ALA A 386 -15.75 -19.37 14.06
CA ALA A 386 -14.71 -18.54 13.45
C ALA A 386 -14.24 -17.42 14.40
N SER A 387 -15.20 -16.77 15.09
CA SER A 387 -14.91 -15.77 16.13
C SER A 387 -14.16 -16.37 17.33
N ALA A 388 -14.50 -17.60 17.72
CA ALA A 388 -13.80 -18.31 18.80
C ALA A 388 -12.32 -18.58 18.46
N LEU A 389 -11.99 -18.93 17.22
CA LEU A 389 -10.60 -19.09 16.76
C LEU A 389 -9.83 -17.77 16.85
N ALA A 390 -10.38 -16.69 16.30
CA ALA A 390 -9.74 -15.37 16.39
C ALA A 390 -9.55 -14.91 17.85
N THR A 391 -10.55 -15.12 18.70
CA THR A 391 -10.48 -14.79 20.13
C THR A 391 -9.42 -15.61 20.86
N THR A 392 -9.32 -16.91 20.55
CA THR A 392 -8.32 -17.81 21.13
C THR A 392 -6.90 -17.36 20.77
N LEU A 393 -6.66 -17.04 19.49
CA LEU A 393 -5.35 -16.57 19.04
C LEU A 393 -5.00 -15.18 19.59
N ALA A 394 -5.99 -14.29 19.74
CA ALA A 394 -5.79 -12.98 20.38
C ALA A 394 -5.46 -13.11 21.87
N GLY A 395 -6.13 -14.02 22.59
CA GLY A 395 -5.83 -14.34 23.99
C GLY A 395 -4.39 -14.86 24.14
N LEU A 396 -4.01 -15.85 23.32
CA LEU A 396 -2.66 -16.39 23.31
C LEU A 396 -1.59 -15.30 23.03
N ALA A 397 -1.84 -14.45 22.03
CA ALA A 397 -0.93 -13.35 21.70
C ALA A 397 -0.82 -12.30 22.81
N ALA A 398 -1.90 -12.04 23.56
CA ALA A 398 -1.90 -11.09 24.67
C ALA A 398 -1.13 -11.60 25.90
N GLU A 399 -1.10 -12.92 26.12
CA GLU A 399 -0.38 -13.56 27.23
C GLU A 399 1.11 -13.81 26.93
N ALA A 400 1.46 -13.89 25.65
CA ALA A 400 2.84 -14.16 25.23
C ALA A 400 3.79 -13.02 25.64
N PRO A 401 5.03 -13.35 26.05
CA PRO A 401 6.05 -12.33 26.33
C PRO A 401 6.40 -11.58 25.04
N GLY A 402 5.83 -10.38 24.89
CA GLY A 402 5.98 -9.53 23.73
C GLY A 402 6.83 -8.29 24.00
N GLY A 403 7.71 -7.95 23.06
CA GLY A 403 8.28 -6.62 22.99
C GLY A 403 7.29 -5.63 22.37
N GLN A 404 7.63 -4.34 22.34
CA GLN A 404 6.82 -3.35 21.62
C GLN A 404 6.73 -3.66 20.11
N ASP A 405 7.71 -4.37 19.54
CA ASP A 405 7.82 -4.55 18.09
C ASP A 405 7.27 -5.91 17.60
N ALA A 406 7.33 -6.95 18.42
CA ALA A 406 6.94 -8.30 18.03
C ALA A 406 6.49 -9.18 19.21
N ILE A 407 5.52 -10.05 18.92
CA ILE A 407 5.05 -11.15 19.75
C ILE A 407 5.49 -12.45 19.09
N ARG A 408 6.11 -13.34 19.88
CA ARG A 408 6.60 -14.64 19.41
C ARG A 408 5.76 -15.73 20.03
N LEU A 409 5.13 -16.52 19.18
CA LEU A 409 4.41 -17.74 19.52
C LEU A 409 5.18 -18.94 18.98
N THR A 410 4.96 -20.11 19.53
CA THR A 410 5.43 -21.36 18.93
C THR A 410 4.29 -22.12 18.27
N ALA A 411 4.56 -22.99 17.29
CA ALA A 411 3.54 -23.90 16.78
C ALA A 411 2.89 -24.73 17.89
N GLN A 412 3.65 -25.11 18.92
CA GLN A 412 3.15 -25.86 20.07
C GLN A 412 2.13 -25.06 20.89
N ASP A 413 2.38 -23.78 21.14
CA ASP A 413 1.46 -22.92 21.89
C ASP A 413 0.15 -22.71 21.13
N VAL A 414 0.25 -22.50 19.82
CA VAL A 414 -0.88 -22.38 18.91
C VAL A 414 -1.71 -23.68 18.88
N ALA A 415 -1.05 -24.83 18.76
CA ALA A 415 -1.71 -26.13 18.79
C ALA A 415 -2.43 -26.38 20.12
N ARG A 416 -1.80 -26.05 21.26
CA ARG A 416 -2.39 -26.17 22.59
C ARG A 416 -3.62 -25.27 22.75
N ALA A 417 -3.51 -24.00 22.35
CA ALA A 417 -4.59 -23.04 22.45
C ALA A 417 -5.80 -23.42 21.59
N THR A 418 -5.56 -23.98 20.40
CA THR A 418 -6.63 -24.36 19.46
C THR A 418 -7.17 -25.78 19.64
N ALA A 419 -6.62 -26.59 20.56
CA ALA A 419 -7.00 -27.98 20.75
C ALA A 419 -8.50 -28.19 20.99
N GLY A 420 -9.13 -27.34 21.81
CA GLY A 420 -10.57 -27.43 22.08
C GLY A 420 -11.46 -27.12 20.86
N LEU A 421 -10.96 -26.32 19.90
CA LEU A 421 -11.69 -26.01 18.67
C LEU A 421 -11.62 -27.16 17.65
N TRP A 422 -10.54 -27.94 17.66
CA TRP A 422 -10.42 -29.16 16.88
C TRP A 422 -11.43 -30.23 17.30
N ASP A 423 -11.83 -30.26 18.57
CA ASP A 423 -12.86 -31.18 19.06
C ASP A 423 -14.27 -30.80 18.58
N LEU A 424 -14.47 -29.58 18.07
CA LEU A 424 -15.76 -29.09 17.56
C LEU A 424 -15.98 -29.38 16.08
N VAL A 425 -14.92 -29.70 15.33
CA VAL A 425 -15.01 -29.93 13.88
C VAL A 425 -15.15 -31.43 13.59
N GLN A 426 -16.02 -31.76 12.65
CA GLN A 426 -16.15 -33.13 12.15
C GLN A 426 -15.26 -33.32 10.94
N ASP A 427 -14.59 -34.47 10.86
CA ASP A 427 -13.84 -34.86 9.67
C ASP A 427 -14.81 -34.92 8.48
N ARG A 428 -14.61 -34.05 7.48
CA ARG A 428 -15.36 -34.14 6.22
C ARG A 428 -14.70 -35.18 5.33
N PRO A 429 -15.44 -36.21 4.86
CA PRO A 429 -14.90 -37.15 3.88
C PRO A 429 -14.64 -36.41 2.55
N GLY A 430 -13.40 -36.51 2.05
CA GLY A 430 -12.92 -35.76 0.89
C GLY A 430 -12.02 -34.59 1.30
N GLY A 431 -10.73 -34.69 0.97
CA GLY A 431 -9.73 -33.69 1.37
C GLY A 431 -10.13 -32.25 1.00
N LEU A 432 -9.72 -31.30 1.83
CA LEU A 432 -9.95 -29.89 1.57
C LEU A 432 -8.88 -29.37 0.59
N HIS A 433 -9.33 -28.93 -0.58
CA HIS A 433 -8.50 -28.10 -1.44
C HIS A 433 -8.39 -26.72 -0.79
N LEU A 434 -7.40 -26.53 0.07
CA LEU A 434 -7.09 -25.21 0.58
C LEU A 434 -6.60 -24.34 -0.57
N PRO A 435 -6.88 -23.03 -0.53
CA PRO A 435 -6.28 -22.09 -1.46
C PRO A 435 -4.75 -22.15 -1.42
N GLY A 436 -4.12 -21.47 -2.37
CA GLY A 436 -2.66 -21.33 -2.36
C GLY A 436 -2.24 -20.27 -1.35
N PRO A 437 -1.34 -20.57 -0.39
CA PRO A 437 -0.76 -19.52 0.43
C PRO A 437 0.10 -18.60 -0.46
N GLU A 438 -0.05 -17.29 -0.25
CA GLU A 438 0.83 -16.28 -0.84
C GLU A 438 1.91 -15.94 0.21
N LEU A 439 3.18 -16.16 -0.15
CA LEU A 439 4.32 -15.98 0.74
C LEU A 439 5.35 -15.04 0.13
N MET A 440 5.98 -14.22 0.97
CA MET A 440 7.17 -13.45 0.61
C MET A 440 8.34 -13.87 1.49
N ALA A 441 9.54 -13.90 0.93
CA ALA A 441 10.74 -14.11 1.73
C ALA A 441 11.30 -12.74 2.15
N VAL A 442 11.64 -12.61 3.44
CA VAL A 442 12.19 -11.41 4.06
C VAL A 442 13.66 -11.65 4.38
N GLY A 443 14.53 -11.01 3.60
CA GLY A 443 15.97 -11.15 3.69
C GLY A 443 16.62 -11.18 2.30
N PRO A 444 17.88 -10.74 2.16
CA PRO A 444 18.54 -10.67 0.86
C PRO A 444 18.94 -12.06 0.31
N ARG A 445 18.98 -13.09 1.15
CA ARG A 445 19.34 -14.47 0.83
C ARG A 445 18.16 -15.39 1.12
N LEU A 446 17.75 -16.17 0.12
CA LEU A 446 16.53 -16.97 0.22
C LEU A 446 16.64 -18.14 1.23
N GLY A 447 17.83 -18.72 1.42
CA GLY A 447 18.04 -19.82 2.36
C GLY A 447 17.99 -19.42 3.84
N GLU A 448 18.24 -18.14 4.12
CA GLU A 448 18.24 -17.56 5.47
C GLU A 448 17.00 -16.67 5.72
N ALA A 449 16.06 -16.63 4.77
CA ALA A 449 14.96 -15.67 4.80
C ALA A 449 13.88 -16.09 5.81
N ALA A 450 13.32 -15.10 6.52
CA ALA A 450 12.08 -15.30 7.24
C ALA A 450 10.91 -15.30 6.23
N TRP A 451 9.96 -16.21 6.40
CA TRP A 451 8.79 -16.29 5.52
C TRP A 451 7.67 -15.42 6.06
N LEU A 452 7.08 -14.60 5.20
CA LEU A 452 5.94 -13.74 5.50
C LEU A 452 4.69 -14.27 4.82
N LEU A 453 3.64 -14.51 5.60
CA LEU A 453 2.30 -14.79 5.10
C LEU A 453 1.65 -13.50 4.58
N CYS A 454 1.43 -13.42 3.27
CA CYS A 454 0.89 -12.22 2.62
C CYS A 454 -0.63 -12.26 2.46
N GLY A 455 -1.18 -13.46 2.30
CA GLY A 455 -2.60 -13.67 2.09
C GLY A 455 -2.87 -15.04 1.50
N LEU A 456 -4.10 -15.19 1.01
CA LEU A 456 -4.57 -16.39 0.33
C LEU A 456 -5.15 -16.02 -1.02
N ARG A 457 -5.06 -16.97 -1.96
CA ARG A 457 -5.82 -16.91 -3.20
C ARG A 457 -6.79 -18.06 -3.33
N ASP A 458 -8.07 -17.71 -3.29
CA ASP A 458 -9.26 -18.57 -3.32
C ASP A 458 -9.25 -19.69 -4.35
N ASP A 459 -8.44 -19.58 -5.41
CA ASP A 459 -8.13 -20.66 -6.31
C ASP A 459 -6.69 -20.57 -6.84
N CYS A 460 -5.96 -21.69 -6.74
CA CYS A 460 -4.76 -21.85 -7.55
C CYS A 460 -5.10 -22.16 -9.00
N ARG A 461 -6.37 -22.47 -9.31
CA ARG A 461 -6.80 -22.83 -10.66
C ARG A 461 -6.40 -21.77 -11.69
N PRO A 462 -6.61 -20.45 -11.52
CA PRO A 462 -6.08 -19.46 -12.46
C PRO A 462 -4.55 -19.44 -12.62
N LEU A 463 -3.78 -20.04 -11.70
CA LEU A 463 -2.33 -20.25 -11.85
C LEU A 463 -2.03 -21.42 -12.80
N TYR A 464 -2.89 -22.45 -12.84
CA TYR A 464 -2.71 -23.70 -13.59
C TYR A 464 -3.71 -23.87 -14.76
N GLU A 465 -4.68 -22.97 -14.86
CA GLU A 465 -5.79 -22.89 -15.82
C GLU A 465 -5.96 -21.42 -16.27
N GLY A 466 -6.57 -21.19 -17.44
CA GLY A 466 -6.81 -19.84 -17.96
C GLY A 466 -5.58 -19.16 -18.60
N LEU A 467 -5.59 -17.82 -18.60
CA LEU A 467 -4.64 -16.98 -19.33
C LEU A 467 -3.19 -17.17 -18.87
N HIS A 468 -2.96 -17.32 -17.56
CA HIS A 468 -1.62 -17.52 -17.02
C HIS A 468 -1.05 -18.88 -17.44
N ALA A 469 -1.86 -19.94 -17.47
CA ALA A 469 -1.39 -21.26 -17.91
C ALA A 469 -0.82 -21.23 -19.33
N ARG A 470 -1.37 -20.39 -20.22
CA ARG A 470 -0.86 -20.20 -21.59
C ARG A 470 0.51 -19.51 -21.64
N LEU A 471 0.97 -18.91 -20.54
CA LEU A 471 2.32 -18.37 -20.41
C LEU A 471 3.36 -19.45 -20.11
N HIS A 472 2.97 -20.65 -19.70
CA HIS A 472 3.86 -21.79 -19.52
C HIS A 472 4.18 -22.46 -20.87
N SER A 473 5.40 -22.97 -21.07
CA SER A 473 5.80 -23.64 -22.33
C SER A 473 5.00 -24.91 -22.59
N ALA A 474 4.63 -25.61 -21.53
CA ALA A 474 3.87 -26.85 -21.58
C ALA A 474 2.68 -26.76 -20.61
N PRO A 475 1.60 -26.04 -20.95
CA PRO A 475 0.49 -25.80 -20.02
C PRO A 475 -0.19 -27.09 -19.51
N SER A 476 -0.14 -28.17 -20.30
CA SER A 476 -0.63 -29.50 -19.87
C SER A 476 0.13 -30.01 -18.66
N THR A 477 1.47 -29.87 -18.63
CA THR A 477 2.29 -30.35 -17.51
C THR A 477 1.98 -29.67 -16.18
N LEU A 478 1.46 -28.44 -16.21
CA LEU A 478 0.97 -27.75 -15.03
C LEU A 478 -0.34 -28.36 -14.52
N ARG A 479 -1.25 -28.72 -15.43
CA ARG A 479 -2.51 -29.39 -15.09
C ARG A 479 -2.27 -30.81 -14.61
N ASP A 480 -1.37 -31.54 -15.25
CA ASP A 480 -1.03 -32.92 -14.88
C ASP A 480 -0.27 -32.98 -13.54
N ALA A 481 0.37 -31.88 -13.14
CA ALA A 481 1.03 -31.75 -11.85
C ALA A 481 0.08 -31.38 -10.71
N LEU A 482 -1.15 -30.94 -11.02
CA LEU A 482 -2.17 -30.79 -9.99
C LEU A 482 -2.55 -32.19 -9.49
N PRO A 483 -2.63 -32.40 -8.17
CA PRO A 483 -3.21 -33.63 -7.64
C PRO A 483 -4.59 -33.81 -8.24
N ALA A 484 -4.89 -35.03 -8.71
CA ALA A 484 -6.20 -35.33 -9.27
C ALA A 484 -7.27 -34.85 -8.27
N PRO A 485 -8.28 -34.08 -8.72
CA PRO A 485 -9.38 -33.71 -7.85
C PRO A 485 -9.89 -34.99 -7.20
N GLY A 486 -9.94 -35.03 -5.87
CA GLY A 486 -10.45 -36.21 -5.17
C GLY A 486 -11.85 -36.56 -5.71
N PRO A 487 -12.34 -37.80 -5.53
CA PRO A 487 -13.64 -38.22 -6.08
C PRO A 487 -14.82 -37.32 -5.67
N ALA A 488 -14.69 -36.55 -4.58
CA ALA A 488 -15.64 -35.53 -4.13
C ALA A 488 -15.60 -34.21 -4.93
N ALA A 489 -14.47 -33.85 -5.55
CA ALA A 489 -14.29 -32.59 -6.28
C ALA A 489 -14.82 -32.65 -7.73
N THR A 490 -14.92 -33.83 -8.33
CA THR A 490 -15.62 -34.06 -9.62
C THR A 490 -17.14 -33.99 -9.50
N ALA A 491 -17.67 -34.10 -8.28
CA ALA A 491 -19.10 -34.01 -7.96
C ALA A 491 -19.43 -32.74 -7.16
N LEU A 492 -18.61 -31.68 -7.25
CA LEU A 492 -19.06 -30.36 -6.81
C LEU A 492 -20.19 -29.95 -7.77
N PRO A 493 -21.45 -29.86 -7.30
CA PRO A 493 -22.50 -29.27 -8.12
C PRO A 493 -22.05 -27.87 -8.55
N ALA A 494 -22.51 -27.42 -9.73
CA ALA A 494 -22.36 -26.04 -10.16
C ALA A 494 -22.54 -25.12 -8.94
N PRO A 495 -21.60 -24.18 -8.67
CA PRO A 495 -21.45 -23.52 -7.38
C PRO A 495 -22.82 -23.09 -6.87
N GLY A 496 -23.37 -23.86 -5.94
CA GLY A 496 -24.53 -23.42 -5.19
C GLY A 496 -24.11 -22.16 -4.42
N PRO A 497 -25.07 -21.31 -4.02
CA PRO A 497 -24.78 -20.10 -3.25
C PRO A 497 -24.07 -20.33 -1.90
N ALA A 498 -23.73 -21.58 -1.55
CA ALA A 498 -23.11 -22.01 -0.30
C ALA A 498 -21.77 -22.76 -0.47
N ALA A 499 -21.15 -22.80 -1.66
CA ALA A 499 -19.78 -23.28 -1.77
C ALA A 499 -18.88 -22.36 -0.93
N THR A 500 -18.39 -22.88 0.20
CA THR A 500 -17.67 -22.13 1.23
C THR A 500 -16.38 -21.61 0.61
N ARG A 501 -16.37 -20.29 0.35
CA ARG A 501 -15.17 -19.62 -0.13
C ARG A 501 -14.14 -19.75 0.99
N PRO A 502 -12.96 -20.29 0.72
CA PRO A 502 -11.93 -20.42 1.72
C PRO A 502 -11.64 -19.07 2.41
N GLN A 503 -11.63 -19.05 3.74
CA GLN A 503 -11.38 -17.82 4.47
C GLN A 503 -9.87 -17.54 4.57
N PRO A 504 -9.47 -16.25 4.60
CA PRO A 504 -8.13 -15.85 5.05
C PRO A 504 -7.81 -16.46 6.41
N PRO A 505 -6.51 -16.69 6.71
CA PRO A 505 -6.08 -17.04 8.05
C PRO A 505 -6.62 -15.99 9.04
N PRO A 506 -7.06 -16.41 10.23
CA PRO A 506 -7.67 -15.51 11.20
C PRO A 506 -6.69 -14.41 11.62
N GLU A 507 -7.11 -13.15 11.50
CA GLU A 507 -6.29 -12.02 11.88
C GLU A 507 -6.29 -11.85 13.41
N ILE A 508 -5.11 -11.61 13.99
CA ILE A 508 -4.93 -11.34 15.42
C ILE A 508 -5.05 -9.84 15.67
N ASP A 509 -6.04 -9.45 16.48
CA ASP A 509 -6.35 -8.07 16.80
C ASP A 509 -6.18 -7.77 18.29
N LEU A 510 -5.17 -6.95 18.63
CA LEU A 510 -4.92 -6.48 20.00
C LEU A 510 -5.35 -5.01 20.20
N GLY A 511 -6.19 -4.47 19.32
CA GLY A 511 -6.79 -3.15 19.43
C GLY A 511 -6.10 -2.09 18.56
N ALA A 512 -5.64 -0.99 19.18
CA ALA A 512 -5.07 0.15 18.44
C ALA A 512 -3.71 -0.16 17.79
N HIS A 513 -2.99 -1.14 18.32
CA HIS A 513 -1.72 -1.62 17.79
C HIS A 513 -1.62 -3.13 18.04
N THR A 514 -1.42 -3.89 16.98
CA THR A 514 -0.96 -5.28 17.08
C THR A 514 0.51 -5.30 16.63
N PRO A 515 1.48 -5.65 17.52
CA PRO A 515 2.87 -5.90 17.12
C PRO A 515 2.96 -6.98 16.04
N ARG A 516 4.13 -7.15 15.43
CA ARG A 516 4.35 -8.25 14.49
C ARG A 516 4.12 -9.59 15.19
N ILE A 517 3.33 -10.48 14.61
CA ILE A 517 3.13 -11.83 15.13
C ILE A 517 4.05 -12.79 14.38
N LEU A 518 4.95 -13.44 15.13
CA LEU A 518 5.73 -14.56 14.65
C LEU A 518 5.18 -15.84 15.26
N ILE A 519 5.08 -16.90 14.46
CA ILE A 519 4.86 -18.26 14.94
C ILE A 519 6.06 -19.07 14.47
N ASP A 520 6.90 -19.49 15.42
CA ASP A 520 8.28 -19.93 15.15
C ASP A 520 9.02 -18.87 14.30
N ASP A 521 9.54 -19.23 13.12
CA ASP A 521 10.22 -18.31 12.19
C ASP A 521 9.30 -17.75 11.09
N LEU A 522 8.02 -18.13 11.06
CA LEU A 522 7.03 -17.55 10.16
C LEU A 522 6.55 -16.20 10.71
N ILE A 523 6.66 -15.15 9.90
CA ILE A 523 5.94 -13.89 10.11
C ILE A 523 4.49 -14.13 9.69
N TYR A 524 3.66 -14.54 10.64
CA TYR A 524 2.24 -14.81 10.45
C TYR A 524 1.46 -13.54 10.12
N GLN A 525 1.78 -12.45 10.85
CA GLN A 525 1.11 -11.17 10.67
C GLN A 525 2.08 -10.02 10.87
N ARG A 526 2.02 -9.05 9.97
CA ARG A 526 2.77 -7.79 10.06
C ARG A 526 2.25 -6.92 11.20
N ALA A 527 3.14 -6.10 11.77
CA ALA A 527 2.73 -5.07 12.70
C ALA A 527 1.67 -4.15 12.07
N ARG A 528 0.63 -3.83 12.82
CA ARG A 528 -0.51 -3.03 12.36
C ARG A 528 -0.96 -2.02 13.40
N TRP A 529 -1.41 -0.85 12.93
CA TRP A 529 -1.90 0.25 13.75
C TRP A 529 -3.24 0.74 13.22
N ARG A 530 -4.20 0.96 14.12
CA ARG A 530 -5.39 1.76 13.83
C ARG A 530 -5.15 3.17 14.32
N VAL A 531 -5.17 4.12 13.39
CA VAL A 531 -4.87 5.51 13.69
C VAL A 531 -5.87 6.44 13.02
N HIS A 532 -6.25 7.50 13.71
CA HIS A 532 -7.03 8.56 13.10
C HIS A 532 -6.10 9.53 12.38
N LEU A 533 -6.38 9.79 11.10
CA LEU A 533 -5.66 10.84 10.38
C LEU A 533 -5.97 12.21 11.02
N PRO A 534 -4.99 13.13 11.08
CA PRO A 534 -5.18 14.42 11.72
C PRO A 534 -6.32 15.21 11.06
N ARG A 535 -7.25 15.73 11.88
CA ARG A 535 -8.31 16.63 11.40
C ARG A 535 -7.78 18.00 10.99
N GLU A 536 -6.69 18.42 11.60
CA GLU A 536 -6.05 19.71 11.33
C GLU A 536 -5.42 19.70 9.94
N ARG A 537 -6.00 20.51 9.03
CA ARG A 537 -5.52 20.61 7.65
C ARG A 537 -4.29 21.50 7.48
N GLY A 538 -3.72 22.01 8.58
CA GLY A 538 -2.59 22.96 8.59
C GLY A 538 -2.90 24.27 7.83
N ALA A 539 -2.04 25.29 7.96
CA ALA A 539 -2.18 26.48 7.11
C ALA A 539 -1.74 26.20 5.67
N ASP A 540 -0.80 25.28 5.49
CA ASP A 540 -0.23 24.92 4.19
C ASP A 540 0.22 23.45 4.08
N ALA A 541 0.86 23.11 2.96
CA ALA A 541 1.32 21.75 2.69
C ALA A 541 2.42 21.28 3.66
N PHE A 542 3.27 22.18 4.17
CA PHE A 542 4.31 21.81 5.13
C PHE A 542 3.70 21.48 6.49
N ASP A 543 2.70 22.24 6.93
CA ASP A 543 2.01 21.95 8.19
C ASP A 543 1.26 20.61 8.14
N ARG A 544 0.62 20.28 7.01
CA ARG A 544 0.02 18.96 6.79
C ARG A 544 1.04 17.83 6.83
N TRP A 545 2.17 18.02 6.15
CA TRP A 545 3.26 17.07 6.17
C TRP A 545 3.78 16.85 7.61
N LEU A 546 3.95 17.93 8.38
CA LEU A 546 4.42 17.86 9.77
C LEU A 546 3.41 17.17 10.69
N ALA A 547 2.10 17.38 10.49
CA ALA A 547 1.05 16.70 11.24
C ALA A 547 1.12 15.17 11.10
N ILE A 548 1.39 14.66 9.89
CA ILE A 548 1.62 13.23 9.67
C ILE A 548 2.89 12.74 10.36
N HIS A 549 3.97 13.53 10.39
CA HIS A 549 5.19 13.17 11.13
C HIS A 549 4.99 13.15 12.65
N ARG A 550 4.11 14.00 13.20
CA ARG A 550 3.67 13.91 14.60
C ARG A 550 2.98 12.58 14.86
N LEU A 551 1.98 12.24 14.04
CA LEU A 551 1.26 10.98 14.13
C LEU A 551 2.22 9.77 14.05
N ARG A 552 3.13 9.79 13.07
CA ARG A 552 4.16 8.76 12.89
C ARG A 552 4.97 8.56 14.16
N ARG A 553 5.44 9.65 14.78
CA ARG A 553 6.24 9.58 16.01
C ARG A 553 5.42 9.11 17.21
N GLU A 554 4.20 9.63 17.36
CA GLU A 554 3.29 9.27 18.47
C GLU A 554 2.93 7.78 18.47
N ARG A 555 2.89 7.16 17.29
CA ARG A 555 2.55 5.75 17.10
C ARG A 555 3.75 4.86 16.77
N SER A 556 4.97 5.40 16.86
CA SER A 556 6.21 4.70 16.52
C SER A 556 6.19 4.00 15.15
N LEU A 557 5.53 4.60 14.15
CA LEU A 557 5.37 3.96 12.84
C LEU A 557 6.74 3.81 12.13
N PRO A 558 6.99 2.65 11.49
CA PRO A 558 8.20 2.43 10.70
C PRO A 558 8.23 3.35 9.47
N ARG A 559 9.40 3.46 8.83
CA ARG A 559 9.58 4.34 7.67
C ARG A 559 8.67 3.96 6.49
N HIS A 560 8.55 2.67 6.23
CA HIS A 560 7.83 2.12 5.08
C HIS A 560 6.58 1.41 5.58
N VAL A 561 5.41 1.87 5.12
CA VAL A 561 4.12 1.32 5.53
C VAL A 561 3.17 1.22 4.33
N PHE A 562 2.14 0.40 4.47
CA PHE A 562 0.95 0.46 3.66
C PHE A 562 -0.19 1.06 4.49
N VAL A 563 -0.91 2.03 3.92
CA VAL A 563 -2.06 2.67 4.55
C VAL A 563 -3.33 2.30 3.81
N HIS A 564 -4.23 1.60 4.48
CA HIS A 564 -5.58 1.34 3.99
C HIS A 564 -6.54 2.40 4.54
N HIS A 565 -7.01 3.26 3.65
CA HIS A 565 -8.03 4.25 3.95
C HIS A 565 -9.41 3.68 3.57
N PRO A 566 -10.46 3.83 4.40
CA PRO A 566 -11.76 3.18 4.17
C PRO A 566 -12.44 3.60 2.85
N ALA A 567 -12.21 4.82 2.39
CA ALA A 567 -12.72 5.28 1.08
C ALA A 567 -11.96 4.70 -0.14
N GLY A 568 -10.86 3.97 0.07
CA GLY A 568 -9.99 3.43 -0.96
C GLY A 568 -10.05 1.90 -1.00
N PRO A 569 -10.17 1.27 -2.18
CA PRO A 569 -10.28 -0.18 -2.30
C PRO A 569 -8.95 -0.90 -2.06
N ARG A 570 -7.81 -0.19 -2.04
CA ARG A 570 -6.47 -0.77 -1.91
C ARG A 570 -5.59 0.06 -0.97
N PRO A 571 -4.73 -0.60 -0.19
CA PRO A 571 -3.70 0.09 0.58
C PRO A 571 -2.75 0.88 -0.33
N CYS A 572 -2.30 2.05 0.12
CA CYS A 572 -1.26 2.83 -0.56
C CYS A 572 0.08 2.69 0.17
N TYR A 573 1.15 2.52 -0.60
CA TYR A 573 2.51 2.52 -0.05
C TYR A 573 2.95 3.94 0.33
N VAL A 574 3.49 4.11 1.53
CA VAL A 574 4.01 5.38 2.06
C VAL A 574 5.42 5.15 2.61
N ASP A 575 6.39 5.87 2.04
CA ASP A 575 7.68 6.16 2.69
C ASP A 575 7.56 7.50 3.41
N PHE A 576 7.71 7.55 4.73
CA PHE A 576 7.64 8.80 5.48
C PHE A 576 8.78 9.79 5.16
N CYS A 577 9.84 9.35 4.46
CA CYS A 577 10.86 10.23 3.91
C CYS A 577 10.49 10.83 2.56
N ASP A 578 9.46 10.32 1.88
CA ASP A 578 8.96 10.84 0.60
C ASP A 578 7.91 11.93 0.84
N PRO A 579 8.21 13.21 0.51
CA PRO A 579 7.29 14.31 0.78
C PRO A 579 5.96 14.16 0.02
N PHE A 580 5.96 13.56 -1.17
CA PHE A 580 4.75 13.43 -1.99
C PHE A 580 3.84 12.33 -1.47
N ALA A 581 4.41 11.22 -1.00
CA ALA A 581 3.64 10.15 -0.37
C ALA A 581 2.96 10.64 0.92
N VAL A 582 3.70 11.38 1.75
CA VAL A 582 3.17 11.98 2.98
C VAL A 582 2.13 13.07 2.68
N GLU A 583 2.36 13.93 1.68
CA GLU A 583 1.38 14.93 1.25
C GLU A 583 0.09 14.30 0.71
N GLU A 584 0.18 13.15 0.05
CA GLU A 584 -1.00 12.42 -0.44
C GLU A 584 -1.81 11.84 0.72
N LEU A 585 -1.13 11.26 1.71
CA LEU A 585 -1.78 10.78 2.93
C LEU A 585 -2.44 11.94 3.70
N ALA A 586 -1.74 13.07 3.85
CA ALA A 586 -2.25 14.24 4.55
C ALA A 586 -3.39 14.97 3.82
N ARG A 587 -3.67 14.62 2.55
CA ARG A 587 -4.80 15.13 1.76
C ARG A 587 -6.02 14.22 1.82
N GLN A 588 -5.91 13.03 2.37
CA GLN A 588 -7.07 12.17 2.58
C GLN A 588 -8.01 12.82 3.60
N GLU A 589 -9.29 12.48 3.51
CA GLU A 589 -10.25 12.94 4.51
C GLU A 589 -9.91 12.33 5.89
N PRO A 590 -10.15 13.06 6.99
CA PRO A 590 -9.89 12.52 8.32
C PRO A 590 -10.77 11.29 8.58
N ALA A 591 -10.14 10.14 8.74
CA ALA A 591 -10.78 8.88 9.07
C ALA A 591 -9.84 8.03 9.93
N GLU A 592 -10.39 7.01 10.58
CA GLU A 592 -9.57 5.90 11.06
C GLU A 592 -9.03 5.14 9.86
N VAL A 593 -7.72 4.92 9.83
CA VAL A 593 -7.03 4.16 8.80
C VAL A 593 -6.29 2.99 9.44
N LEU A 594 -6.19 1.90 8.69
CA LEU A 594 -5.36 0.76 9.05
C LEU A 594 -3.98 0.94 8.39
N ILE A 595 -2.94 1.03 9.21
CA ILE A 595 -1.56 1.08 8.77
C ILE A 595 -0.93 -0.28 9.03
N THR A 596 -0.24 -0.85 8.04
CA THR A 596 0.55 -2.07 8.19
C THR A 596 1.99 -1.78 7.80
N GLU A 597 2.97 -2.39 8.48
CA GLU A 597 4.36 -2.25 8.06
C GLU A 597 4.58 -2.81 6.64
N MET A 598 5.53 -2.24 5.90
CA MET A 598 6.01 -2.86 4.68
C MET A 598 7.05 -3.92 5.05
N LEU A 599 6.82 -5.16 4.63
CA LEU A 599 7.82 -6.22 4.66
C LEU A 599 7.69 -7.06 3.39
N PRO A 600 8.80 -7.50 2.80
CA PRO A 600 10.17 -7.00 3.00
C PRO A 600 10.29 -5.49 2.69
N VAL A 601 11.13 -4.76 3.43
CA VAL A 601 11.51 -3.38 3.05
C VAL A 601 12.60 -3.38 1.97
N PRO A 602 12.84 -2.26 1.26
CA PRO A 602 14.02 -2.15 0.38
C PRO A 602 15.31 -2.55 1.12
N GLY A 603 16.18 -3.34 0.47
CA GLY A 603 17.36 -3.96 1.09
C GLY A 603 17.12 -5.30 1.80
N GLN A 604 15.87 -5.73 1.96
CA GLN A 604 15.49 -7.08 2.43
C GLN A 604 14.89 -7.94 1.30
N LEU A 605 15.04 -7.51 0.05
CA LEU A 605 14.50 -8.23 -1.10
C LEU A 605 15.48 -9.31 -1.56
N TRP A 606 14.97 -10.52 -1.76
CA TRP A 606 15.77 -11.66 -2.22
C TRP A 606 15.83 -11.74 -3.76
N TRP A 607 14.73 -11.38 -4.44
CA TRP A 607 14.59 -11.51 -5.88
C TRP A 607 15.29 -10.36 -6.62
N ARG A 608 16.18 -10.72 -7.55
CA ARG A 608 16.98 -9.78 -8.33
C ARG A 608 16.95 -10.16 -9.80
N VAL A 609 16.79 -9.15 -10.64
CA VAL A 609 16.90 -9.25 -12.10
C VAL A 609 17.97 -8.26 -12.54
N ASP A 610 18.98 -8.74 -13.24
CA ASP A 610 20.14 -7.93 -13.69
C ASP A 610 20.79 -7.15 -12.53
N GLY A 611 20.90 -7.81 -11.37
CA GLY A 611 21.44 -7.23 -10.13
C GLY A 611 20.52 -6.24 -9.41
N ARG A 612 19.32 -5.94 -9.93
CA ARG A 612 18.38 -4.99 -9.33
C ARG A 612 17.27 -5.69 -8.56
N GLU A 613 17.03 -5.23 -7.33
CA GLU A 613 16.03 -5.79 -6.44
C GLU A 613 14.59 -5.46 -6.89
N GLN A 614 13.72 -6.47 -6.86
CA GLN A 614 12.30 -6.34 -7.18
C GLN A 614 11.46 -7.00 -6.08
N CYS A 615 10.26 -6.48 -5.82
CA CYS A 615 9.32 -7.17 -4.95
C CYS A 615 8.84 -8.46 -5.64
N ALA A 616 8.85 -9.56 -4.90
CA ALA A 616 8.42 -10.85 -5.41
C ALA A 616 7.63 -11.65 -4.37
N GLU A 617 6.52 -12.23 -4.82
CA GLU A 617 5.54 -13.00 -4.04
C GLU A 617 5.41 -14.39 -4.65
N LEU A 618 5.60 -15.43 -3.83
CA LEU A 618 5.37 -16.81 -4.19
C LEU A 618 3.90 -17.14 -4.02
N ARG A 619 3.30 -17.72 -5.05
CA ARG A 619 1.95 -18.28 -5.02
C ARG A 619 2.02 -19.76 -5.23
N LEU A 620 1.70 -20.49 -4.17
CA LEU A 620 1.87 -21.92 -4.11
C LEU A 620 0.58 -22.63 -4.48
N GLY A 621 0.68 -23.85 -5.00
CA GLY A 621 -0.43 -24.79 -5.01
C GLY A 621 -0.14 -25.90 -4.01
N CYS A 622 -1.04 -26.16 -3.07
CA CYS A 622 -0.92 -27.29 -2.16
C CYS A 622 -2.27 -27.97 -1.95
N VAL A 623 -2.24 -29.28 -1.71
CA VAL A 623 -3.39 -30.06 -1.27
C VAL A 623 -3.15 -30.47 0.18
N VAL A 624 -4.17 -30.30 1.02
CA VAL A 624 -4.11 -30.62 2.44
C VAL A 624 -5.26 -31.57 2.76
N ARG A 625 -4.91 -32.78 3.22
CA ARG A 625 -5.89 -33.83 3.53
C ARG A 625 -5.58 -34.46 4.88
N PRO A 626 -6.57 -34.94 5.62
CA PRO A 626 -6.31 -35.81 6.76
C PRO A 626 -5.47 -37.02 6.34
N ALA A 627 -4.50 -37.41 7.17
CA ALA A 627 -3.81 -38.68 7.02
C ALA A 627 -4.82 -39.83 7.10
N ALA A 628 -4.61 -40.88 6.30
CA ALA A 628 -5.41 -42.09 6.43
C ALA A 628 -5.14 -42.68 7.82
N ARG A 629 -6.20 -42.92 8.60
CA ARG A 629 -6.10 -43.57 9.91
C ARG A 629 -5.84 -45.06 9.79
#